data_AF-A0A318Z486-F1
#
_entry.id   AF-A0A318Z486-F1
#
_cell.length_a   1.000
_cell.length_b   1.000
_cell.length_c   1.000
_cell.angle_alpha   90.00
_cell.angle_beta   90.00
_cell.angle_gamma   90.00
#
_symmetry.space_group_name_H-M   'P 1'
#
loop_
_entity.id
_entity.type
_entity.pdbx_description
1 polymer ?
#
loop_
_entity_poly.entity_id
_entity_poly.type
_entity_poly.pdbx_seq_one_letter_code
_entity_poly.pdbx_strand_id
1 'polypeptide(L)'
;MSSGAGQSSVGSRTLYEAGDQRNVPQSEINEQNRYAEGQKNSHKNLDSKDQRSIGNKLASQERKPESDHHHNFVQNPEAELSKQDPTKPAKVHGNQPSKGAQIDAELQAEDEQRLREKGIKK
;
A
#
# COMPACT_ATOMS: atom_id res chain seq x y z
N MET A 1 13.41 28.94 49.43
CA MET A 1 14.68 29.01 48.68
C MET A 1 14.48 28.22 47.40
N SER A 2 14.48 28.89 46.25
CA SER A 2 14.14 28.31 44.93
C SER A 2 15.35 27.56 44.37
N SER A 3 15.24 26.25 44.19
CA SER A 3 16.31 25.36 43.74
C SER A 3 16.46 25.40 42.22
N GLY A 4 17.69 25.60 41.76
CA GLY A 4 18.08 25.84 40.38
C GLY A 4 17.63 24.77 39.37
N ALA A 5 16.73 25.16 38.48
CA ALA A 5 16.47 24.50 37.22
C ALA A 5 16.91 25.46 36.10
N GLY A 6 18.22 25.58 35.84
CA GLY A 6 18.69 26.52 34.82
C GLY A 6 20.20 26.67 34.59
N GLN A 7 21.06 25.92 35.28
CA GLN A 7 22.53 26.08 35.17
C GLN A 7 23.25 25.04 34.30
N SER A 8 22.52 24.27 33.47
CA SER A 8 23.17 23.35 32.52
C SER A 8 23.64 24.08 31.26
N SER A 9 24.81 23.69 30.73
CA SER A 9 25.39 24.22 29.48
C SER A 9 24.49 24.04 28.25
N VAL A 10 23.49 23.18 28.36
CA VAL A 10 22.48 22.88 27.33
C VAL A 10 21.15 23.62 27.56
N GLY A 11 21.06 24.63 28.43
CA GLY A 11 19.84 25.42 28.62
C GLY A 11 18.68 24.70 29.33
N SER A 12 17.49 25.33 29.35
CA SER A 12 16.29 24.80 30.02
C SER A 12 15.66 23.64 29.24
N ARG A 13 15.35 22.52 29.92
CA ARG A 13 14.72 21.32 29.29
C ARG A 13 13.43 21.63 28.54
N THR A 14 12.68 22.64 28.99
CA THR A 14 11.43 23.08 28.35
C THR A 14 11.60 23.55 26.90
N LEU A 15 12.81 23.92 26.48
CA LEU A 15 13.09 24.37 25.11
C LEU A 15 13.32 23.22 24.12
N TYR A 16 13.70 22.03 24.59
CA TYR A 16 14.00 20.86 23.75
C TYR A 16 12.82 19.87 23.68
N GLU A 17 11.80 20.07 24.51
CA GLU A 17 10.66 19.17 24.70
C GLU A 17 9.49 19.46 23.73
N ALA A 18 9.68 20.34 22.75
CA ALA A 18 8.61 20.79 21.86
C ALA A 18 8.49 19.96 20.57
N GLY A 19 7.30 19.38 20.38
CA GLY A 19 6.87 18.75 19.12
C GLY A 19 6.04 17.49 19.37
N ASP A 20 6.73 16.41 19.74
CA ASP A 20 6.17 15.04 19.80
C ASP A 20 6.52 14.30 21.13
N GLN A 21 7.24 14.94 22.05
CA GLN A 21 7.74 14.31 23.29
C GLN A 21 6.85 14.53 24.52
N ARG A 22 5.80 15.35 24.42
CA ARG A 22 4.85 15.52 25.52
C ARG A 22 3.83 14.39 25.48
N ASN A 23 3.78 13.58 26.54
CA ASN A 23 2.70 12.63 26.75
C ASN A 23 1.41 13.41 27.01
N VAL A 24 0.60 13.62 25.96
CA VAL A 24 -0.76 14.12 26.10
C VAL A 24 -1.64 13.03 26.74
N PRO A 25 -2.65 13.41 27.54
CA PRO A 25 -3.56 12.44 28.14
C PRO A 25 -4.34 11.67 27.07
N GLN A 26 -4.62 10.39 27.32
CA GLN A 26 -5.26 9.49 26.35
C GLN A 26 -6.64 10.01 25.86
N SER A 27 -7.34 10.79 26.68
CA SER A 27 -8.58 11.47 26.31
C SER A 27 -8.40 12.44 25.15
N GLU A 28 -7.34 13.25 25.18
CA GLU A 28 -7.03 14.21 24.11
C GLU A 28 -6.55 13.51 22.83
N ILE A 29 -5.79 12.41 22.96
CA ILE A 29 -5.34 11.59 21.81
C ILE A 29 -6.54 11.00 21.06
N ASN A 30 -7.57 10.55 21.79
CA ASN A 30 -8.76 9.96 21.20
C ASN A 30 -9.66 11.00 20.53
N GLU A 31 -9.66 12.24 21.02
CA GLU A 31 -10.38 13.37 20.42
C GLU A 31 -9.64 13.99 19.22
N GLN A 32 -8.32 13.80 19.09
CA GLN A 32 -7.59 14.25 17.91
C GLN A 32 -8.03 13.45 16.67
N ASN A 33 -8.61 14.16 15.71
CA ASN A 33 -9.00 13.62 14.42
C ASN A 33 -7.81 12.90 13.77
N ARG A 34 -7.88 11.57 13.68
CA ARG A 34 -6.87 10.74 13.02
C ARG A 34 -6.91 11.03 11.53
N TYR A 35 -5.97 11.82 11.03
CA TYR A 35 -5.87 12.13 9.61
C TYR A 35 -5.49 10.86 8.83
N ALA A 36 -6.39 10.41 7.96
CA ALA A 36 -6.18 9.19 7.18
C ALA A 36 -5.19 9.38 6.02
N GLU A 37 -5.01 10.63 5.56
CA GLU A 37 -4.19 10.95 4.40
C GLU A 37 -2.78 11.41 4.79
N GLY A 38 -1.79 11.00 3.99
CA GLY A 38 -0.41 11.47 4.12
C GLY A 38 -0.23 12.92 3.68
N GLN A 39 0.87 13.55 4.10
CA GLN A 39 1.21 14.88 3.61
C GLN A 39 1.52 14.83 2.09
N LYS A 40 1.05 15.84 1.34
CA LYS A 40 1.35 15.95 -0.10
C LYS A 40 2.86 15.92 -0.33
N ASN A 41 3.30 15.11 -1.30
CA ASN A 41 4.72 14.84 -1.62
C ASN A 41 5.51 14.02 -0.60
N SER A 42 4.86 13.48 0.44
CA SER A 42 5.43 12.40 1.23
C SER A 42 5.07 11.06 0.56
N HIS A 43 6.08 10.42 -0.04
CA HIS A 43 5.89 9.11 -0.66
C HIS A 43 6.17 7.95 0.31
N LYS A 44 6.69 8.24 1.51
CA LYS A 44 7.11 7.23 2.49
C LYS A 44 6.68 7.62 3.90
N ASN A 45 6.30 6.63 4.72
CA ASN A 45 5.96 6.88 6.13
C ASN A 45 7.15 7.43 6.96
N LEU A 46 8.37 7.09 6.56
CA LEU A 46 9.63 7.60 7.14
C LEU A 46 10.19 8.80 6.38
N ASP A 47 9.41 9.40 5.47
CA ASP A 47 9.84 10.61 4.78
C ASP A 47 9.98 11.76 5.79
N SER A 48 11.08 12.51 5.71
CA SER A 48 11.29 13.70 6.53
C SER A 48 10.29 14.82 6.20
N LYS A 49 9.68 14.75 5.01
CA LYS A 49 8.58 15.63 4.59
C LYS A 49 7.22 15.19 5.15
N ASP A 50 7.14 14.06 5.84
CA ASP A 50 5.91 13.57 6.48
C ASP A 50 5.82 14.09 7.93
N GLN A 51 5.11 15.20 8.11
CA GLN A 51 4.87 15.82 9.42
C GLN A 51 3.70 15.18 10.19
N ARG A 52 3.23 13.99 9.80
CA ARG A 52 2.22 13.25 10.57
C ARG A 52 2.78 12.84 11.94
N SER A 53 1.92 12.88 12.96
CA SER A 53 2.21 12.31 14.27
C SER A 53 2.41 10.80 14.19
N ILE A 54 3.16 10.23 15.14
CA ILE A 54 3.43 8.78 15.22
C ILE A 54 2.12 7.98 15.22
N GLY A 55 1.10 8.43 15.96
CA GLY A 55 -0.21 7.77 16.02
C GLY A 55 -0.91 7.69 14.65
N ASN A 56 -0.84 8.75 13.83
CA ASN A 56 -1.42 8.74 12.48
C ASN A 56 -0.63 7.84 11.52
N LYS A 57 0.70 7.77 11.68
CA LYS A 57 1.54 6.85 10.90
C LYS A 57 1.22 5.38 11.22
N LEU A 58 1.00 5.05 12.48
CA LEU A 58 0.61 3.70 12.91
C LEU A 58 -0.80 3.34 12.42
N ALA A 59 -1.79 4.20 12.64
CA ALA A 59 -3.16 3.97 12.17
C ALA A 59 -3.23 3.84 10.64
N SER A 60 -2.40 4.59 9.89
CA SER A 60 -2.29 4.46 8.43
C SER A 60 -1.66 3.12 8.02
N GLN A 61 -0.72 2.58 8.80
CA GLN A 61 -0.11 1.27 8.53
C GLN A 61 -1.07 0.12 8.85
N GLU A 62 -1.77 0.19 9.98
CA GLU A 62 -2.78 -0.83 10.35
C GLU A 62 -3.92 -0.95 9.33
N ARG A 63 -4.28 0.16 8.67
CA ARG A 63 -5.33 0.20 7.65
C ARG A 63 -4.85 -0.14 6.25
N LYS A 64 -3.55 -0.13 5.99
CA LYS A 64 -3.06 -0.61 4.71
C LYS A 64 -3.32 -2.12 4.69
N PRO A 65 -3.99 -2.66 3.66
CA PRO A 65 -3.92 -4.11 3.45
C PRO A 65 -2.42 -4.45 3.46
N GLU A 66 -2.03 -5.50 4.21
CA GLU A 66 -0.64 -5.95 4.21
C GLU A 66 -0.20 -6.00 2.75
N SER A 67 0.79 -5.17 2.40
CA SER A 67 1.13 -5.06 1.00
C SER A 67 1.60 -6.43 0.56
N ASP A 68 0.91 -7.00 -0.43
CA ASP A 68 1.24 -8.24 -1.16
C ASP A 68 2.61 -8.19 -1.87
N HIS A 69 3.52 -7.32 -1.43
CA HIS A 69 4.92 -7.28 -1.82
C HIS A 69 5.74 -8.45 -1.29
N HIS A 70 5.17 -9.30 -0.43
CA HIS A 70 5.62 -10.69 -0.33
C HIS A 70 5.07 -11.49 -1.50
N HIS A 71 5.67 -11.25 -2.67
CA HIS A 71 5.61 -12.14 -3.82
C HIS A 71 5.77 -13.59 -3.33
N ASN A 72 4.70 -14.39 -3.42
CA ASN A 72 4.71 -15.80 -3.80
C ASN A 72 3.39 -16.54 -3.52
N PHE A 73 2.45 -16.02 -2.71
CA PHE A 73 1.30 -16.83 -2.28
C PHE A 73 -0.09 -16.21 -2.29
N VAL A 74 -0.24 -14.91 -2.55
CA VAL A 74 -1.58 -14.33 -2.73
C VAL A 74 -1.99 -14.54 -4.18
N GLN A 75 -2.93 -15.48 -4.39
CA GLN A 75 -3.58 -15.70 -5.68
C GLN A 75 -4.24 -14.40 -6.12
N ASN A 76 -3.55 -13.63 -6.96
CA ASN A 76 -4.15 -12.48 -7.61
C ASN A 76 -5.27 -13.00 -8.52
N PRO A 77 -6.55 -12.66 -8.25
CA PRO A 77 -7.67 -13.16 -9.05
C PRO A 77 -7.54 -12.73 -10.53
N GLU A 78 -6.91 -11.58 -10.78
CA GLU A 78 -6.58 -11.13 -12.13
C GLU A 78 -5.54 -12.01 -12.83
N ALA A 79 -4.55 -12.52 -12.08
CA ALA A 79 -3.55 -13.44 -12.61
C ALA A 79 -4.18 -14.81 -12.95
N GLU A 80 -5.19 -15.25 -12.20
CA GLU A 80 -5.95 -16.45 -12.52
C GLU A 80 -6.81 -16.27 -13.76
N LEU A 81 -7.46 -15.11 -13.91
CA LEU A 81 -8.21 -14.77 -15.11
C LEU A 81 -7.31 -14.73 -16.36
N SER A 82 -6.10 -14.21 -16.23
CA SER A 82 -5.10 -14.17 -17.31
C SER A 82 -4.65 -15.57 -17.75
N LYS A 83 -4.54 -16.53 -16.82
CA LYS A 83 -4.20 -17.94 -17.14
C LYS A 83 -5.28 -18.62 -17.99
N GLN A 84 -6.54 -18.25 -17.82
CA GLN A 84 -7.65 -18.83 -18.58
C GLN A 84 -7.80 -18.20 -19.97
N ASP A 85 -7.67 -16.88 -20.06
CA ASP A 85 -7.78 -16.15 -21.31
C ASP A 85 -6.93 -14.88 -21.21
N PRO A 86 -5.92 -14.73 -22.08
CA PRO A 86 -5.00 -13.60 -22.04
C PRO A 86 -5.70 -12.25 -22.31
N THR A 87 -6.90 -12.24 -22.90
CA THR A 87 -7.66 -11.02 -23.21
C THR A 87 -8.61 -10.56 -22.11
N LYS A 88 -8.95 -11.44 -21.15
CA LYS A 88 -9.93 -11.13 -20.09
C LYS A 88 -9.52 -9.97 -19.19
N PRO A 89 -8.27 -9.87 -18.69
CA PRO A 89 -7.89 -8.77 -17.81
C PRO A 89 -8.13 -7.41 -18.45
N ALA A 90 -7.74 -7.24 -19.72
CA ALA A 90 -7.96 -5.99 -20.45
C ALA A 90 -9.45 -5.67 -20.61
N LYS A 91 -10.28 -6.67 -20.97
CA LYS A 91 -11.73 -6.50 -21.14
C LYS A 91 -12.43 -6.13 -19.83
N VAL A 92 -12.04 -6.73 -18.71
CA VAL A 92 -12.59 -6.42 -17.37
C VAL A 92 -12.36 -4.95 -17.00
N HIS A 93 -11.19 -4.43 -17.37
CA HIS A 93 -10.83 -3.02 -17.15
C HIS A 93 -11.36 -2.07 -18.24
N GLY A 94 -12.15 -2.55 -19.21
CA GLY A 94 -12.66 -1.73 -20.32
C GLY A 94 -11.61 -1.29 -21.33
N ASN A 95 -10.43 -1.90 -21.31
CA ASN A 95 -9.30 -1.60 -22.19
C ASN A 95 -9.27 -2.53 -23.40
N GLN A 96 -8.62 -2.07 -24.48
CA GLN A 96 -8.33 -2.96 -25.61
C GLN A 96 -7.20 -3.94 -25.24
N PRO A 97 -7.36 -5.25 -25.50
CA PRO A 97 -6.30 -6.22 -25.27
C PRO A 97 -5.10 -5.94 -26.16
N SER A 98 -3.90 -6.24 -25.66
CA SER A 98 -2.66 -6.06 -26.41
C SER A 98 -2.63 -6.98 -27.64
N LYS A 99 -1.81 -6.61 -28.65
CA LYS A 99 -1.62 -7.45 -29.84
C LYS A 99 -1.13 -8.87 -29.48
N GLY A 100 -0.23 -8.98 -28.49
CA GLY A 100 0.24 -10.28 -28.01
C GLY A 100 -0.89 -11.11 -27.40
N ALA A 101 -1.71 -10.51 -26.53
CA ALA A 101 -2.85 -11.21 -25.92
C ALA A 101 -3.89 -11.67 -26.95
N GLN A 102 -4.07 -10.92 -28.06
CA GLN A 102 -4.94 -11.34 -29.16
C GLN A 102 -4.38 -12.57 -29.88
N ILE A 103 -3.08 -12.55 -30.23
CA ILE A 103 -2.40 -13.66 -30.89
C ILE A 103 -2.39 -14.91 -30.00
N ASP A 104 -2.13 -14.75 -28.71
CA ASP A 104 -2.14 -15.87 -27.76
C ASP A 104 -3.54 -16.50 -27.66
N ALA A 105 -4.61 -15.71 -27.71
CA ALA A 105 -5.98 -16.23 -27.72
C ALA A 105 -6.32 -16.95 -29.05
N GLU A 106 -5.85 -16.45 -30.18
CA GLU A 106 -6.02 -17.09 -31.49
C GLU A 106 -5.28 -18.43 -31.54
N LEU A 107 -4.02 -18.47 -31.10
CA LEU A 107 -3.22 -19.70 -31.02
C LEU A 107 -3.88 -20.76 -30.12
N GLN A 108 -4.39 -20.35 -28.95
CA GLN A 108 -5.13 -21.24 -28.07
C GLN A 108 -6.37 -21.82 -28.77
N ALA A 109 -7.15 -21.00 -29.49
CA ALA A 109 -8.33 -21.46 -30.19
C ALA A 109 -7.99 -22.44 -31.34
N GLU A 110 -6.93 -22.17 -32.10
CA GLU A 110 -6.45 -23.05 -33.17
C GLU A 110 -5.96 -24.39 -32.61
N ASP A 111 -5.22 -24.37 -31.51
CA ASP A 111 -4.73 -25.59 -30.85
C ASP A 111 -5.90 -26.44 -30.31
N GLU A 112 -6.93 -25.82 -29.73
CA GLU A 112 -8.12 -26.53 -29.29
C GLU A 112 -8.89 -27.18 -30.46
N GLN A 113 -9.03 -26.49 -31.59
CA GLN A 113 -9.64 -27.05 -32.79
C GLN A 113 -8.82 -28.24 -33.31
N ARG A 114 -7.50 -28.09 -33.42
CA ARG A 114 -6.60 -29.15 -33.86
C ARG A 114 -6.64 -30.37 -32.93
N LEU A 115 -6.76 -30.17 -31.62
CA LEU A 115 -6.91 -31.27 -30.65
C LEU A 115 -8.25 -31.99 -30.79
N ARG A 116 -9.33 -31.28 -31.13
CA ARG A 116 -10.65 -31.87 -31.44
C ARG A 116 -10.61 -32.66 -32.74
N GLU A 117 -10.02 -32.11 -33.80
CA GLU A 117 -9.83 -32.80 -35.09
C GLU A 117 -9.00 -34.08 -34.93
N LYS A 118 -7.96 -34.04 -34.09
CA LYS A 118 -7.13 -35.21 -33.75
C LYS A 118 -7.83 -36.20 -32.82
N GLY A 119 -9.04 -35.90 -32.33
CA GLY A 119 -9.82 -36.77 -31.44
C GLY A 119 -9.23 -36.96 -30.03
N ILE A 120 -8.28 -36.11 -29.63
CA ILE A 120 -7.58 -36.17 -28.34
C ILE A 120 -8.41 -35.49 -27.25
N LYS A 121 -9.18 -34.45 -27.62
CA LYS A 121 -10.06 -33.71 -26.73
C LYS A 121 -11.50 -33.86 -27.27
N LYS A 122 -12.32 -34.67 -26.60
CA LYS A 122 -13.76 -34.84 -26.89
C LYS A 122 -14.57 -33.70 -26.29
#